data_AF-A0AAV0FB34-F1
#
_entry.id   AF-A0AAV0FB34-F1
#
_cell.length_a   1.000
_cell.length_b   1.000
_cell.length_c   1.000
_cell.angle_alpha   90.00
_cell.angle_beta   90.00
_cell.angle_gamma   90.00
#
_symmetry.space_group_name_H-M   'P 1'
#
loop_
_entity.id
_entity.type
_entity.pdbx_description
1 polymer ?
#
loop_
_entity_poly.entity_id
_entity_poly.type
_entity_poly.pdbx_seq_one_letter_code
_entity_poly.pdbx_strand_id
1 'polypeptide(L)'
;MFGPLFNTRGVKLMFVVEGEGSMEMAVASSKPDSGSSEKGSTRTPSFERISARLFPGTVIVNPAGHPYVNVAERRSLKLLCFHINARNNEKVPLAGKNNVFMNFDRIAEDIAFGGSRKDVEQVFGSNSDNELFFKGPREERRAVE
;
A
#
# COMPACT_ATOMS: atom_id res chain seq x y z
N MET A 1 -10.65 5.54 4.00
CA MET A 1 -9.61 4.53 3.67
C MET A 1 -8.33 4.85 4.42
N PHE A 2 -7.67 3.87 5.03
CA PHE A 2 -6.28 4.00 5.49
C PHE A 2 -5.36 3.66 4.31
N GLY A 3 -4.64 4.65 3.82
CA GLY A 3 -3.95 4.63 2.53
C GLY A 3 -2.82 3.59 2.42
N PRO A 4 -2.35 3.35 1.19
CA PRO A 4 -1.33 2.35 0.93
C PRO A 4 -0.01 2.73 1.59
N LEU A 5 0.54 1.81 2.39
CA LEU A 5 1.85 1.94 3.00
C LEU A 5 2.46 0.56 3.26
N PHE A 6 3.77 0.53 3.55
CA PHE A 6 4.43 -0.67 4.08
C PHE A 6 5.23 -0.36 5.35
N ASN A 7 5.52 -1.40 6.14
CA ASN A 7 6.40 -1.30 7.30
C ASN A 7 7.83 -1.68 6.89
N THR A 8 8.86 -0.94 7.33
CA THR A 8 10.25 -1.24 6.94
C THR A 8 10.81 -2.52 7.56
N ARG A 9 10.43 -2.86 8.80
CA ARG A 9 11.03 -3.97 9.57
C ARG A 9 10.04 -4.78 10.40
N GLY A 10 8.98 -4.14 10.88
CA GLY A 10 8.04 -4.70 11.82
C GLY A 10 6.93 -5.49 11.13
N VAL A 11 6.52 -6.59 11.76
CA VAL A 11 5.30 -7.31 11.40
C VAL A 11 4.15 -6.68 12.15
N LYS A 12 3.09 -6.30 11.45
CA LYS A 12 1.88 -5.75 12.05
C LYS A 12 0.79 -6.81 12.07
N LEU A 13 0.33 -7.16 13.27
CA LEU A 13 -0.87 -7.96 13.48
C LEU A 13 -2.05 -7.02 13.68
N MET A 14 -3.08 -7.16 12.85
CA MET A 14 -4.31 -6.35 12.95
C MET A 14 -5.47 -7.25 13.32
N PHE A 15 -6.20 -6.89 14.37
CA PHE A 15 -7.43 -7.55 14.80
C PHE A 15 -8.60 -6.59 14.62
N VAL A 16 -9.64 -7.03 13.92
CA VAL A 16 -10.85 -6.22 13.73
C VAL A 16 -11.69 -6.28 15.00
N VAL A 17 -11.82 -5.14 15.66
CA VAL A 17 -12.61 -4.99 16.90
C VAL A 17 -14.05 -4.61 16.57
N GLU A 18 -14.25 -3.73 15.59
CA GLU A 18 -15.57 -3.21 15.23
C GLU A 18 -15.62 -2.77 13.76
N GLY A 19 -16.80 -2.85 13.16
CA GLY A 19 -17.06 -2.39 11.80
C GLY A 19 -16.71 -3.42 10.73
N GLU A 20 -16.95 -3.02 9.48
CA GLU A 20 -16.73 -3.85 8.30
C GLU A 20 -15.89 -3.10 7.27
N GLY A 21 -15.12 -3.86 6.49
CA GLY A 21 -14.19 -3.31 5.52
C GLY A 21 -13.65 -4.35 4.56
N SER A 22 -12.66 -3.92 3.79
CA SER A 22 -11.80 -4.79 3.01
C SER A 22 -10.34 -4.40 3.19
N MET A 23 -9.45 -5.33 2.90
CA MET A 23 -8.02 -5.07 2.77
C MET A 23 -7.51 -5.56 1.43
N GLU A 24 -6.45 -4.92 0.94
CA GLU A 24 -5.62 -5.44 -0.13
C GLU A 24 -4.14 -5.35 0.27
N MET A 25 -3.35 -6.33 -0.16
CA MET A 25 -1.92 -6.41 0.10
C MET A 25 -1.19 -6.95 -1.13
N ALA A 26 -0.05 -6.36 -1.46
CA ALA A 26 0.84 -6.84 -2.50
C ALA A 26 1.89 -7.78 -1.90
N VAL A 27 2.05 -8.96 -2.50
CA VAL A 27 3.02 -9.99 -2.09
C VAL A 27 3.88 -10.35 -3.30
N ALA A 28 5.20 -10.41 -3.14
CA ALA A 28 6.08 -10.86 -4.22
C ALA A 28 5.75 -12.32 -4.58
N SER A 29 5.52 -12.61 -5.86
CA SER A 29 5.27 -13.98 -6.31
C SER A 29 6.55 -14.80 -6.22
N SER A 30 6.44 -15.99 -5.64
CA SER A 30 7.53 -16.96 -5.59
C SER A 30 7.48 -17.97 -6.75
N LYS A 31 6.57 -17.79 -7.72
CA LYS A 31 6.44 -18.73 -8.84
C LYS A 31 7.73 -18.72 -9.66
N PRO A 32 8.42 -19.88 -9.80
CA PRO A 32 9.46 -20.00 -10.80
C PRO A 32 8.79 -19.88 -12.17
N ASP A 33 9.29 -19.00 -13.03
CA ASP A 33 8.88 -18.98 -14.43
C ASP A 33 9.15 -20.37 -15.01
N SER A 34 8.08 -21.12 -15.30
CA SER A 34 8.15 -22.31 -16.14
C SER A 34 8.32 -21.85 -17.59
N GLY A 35 9.49 -21.31 -17.93
CA GLY A 35 9.79 -20.80 -19.27
C GLY A 35 11.14 -20.09 -19.34
N SER A 36 12.04 -20.65 -20.15
CA SER A 36 13.35 -20.13 -20.57
C SER A 36 14.41 -19.87 -19.50
N SER A 37 15.25 -20.89 -19.32
CA SER A 37 16.67 -20.74 -19.05
C SER A 37 17.36 -19.89 -20.13
N GLU A 38 17.31 -18.57 -20.02
CA GLU A 38 18.30 -17.69 -20.63
C GLU A 38 19.11 -16.99 -19.54
N LYS A 39 20.38 -17.40 -19.42
CA LYS A 39 21.39 -16.73 -18.61
C LYS A 39 21.53 -15.29 -19.11
N GLY A 40 20.88 -14.33 -18.45
CA GLY A 40 21.05 -12.91 -18.72
C GLY A 40 19.81 -12.02 -18.58
N SER A 41 18.61 -12.60 -18.47
CA SER A 41 17.39 -11.80 -18.27
C SER A 41 17.23 -11.40 -16.80
N THR A 42 17.22 -10.10 -16.52
CA THR A 42 16.87 -9.53 -15.21
C THR A 42 15.45 -9.99 -14.86
N ARG A 43 15.31 -10.97 -13.95
CA ARG A 43 14.00 -11.47 -13.50
C ARG A 43 13.18 -10.31 -12.93
N THR A 44 12.19 -9.84 -13.68
CA THR A 44 11.26 -8.81 -13.21
C THR A 44 10.45 -9.40 -12.04
N PRO A 45 10.49 -8.80 -10.85
CA PRO A 45 9.66 -9.26 -9.74
C PRO A 45 8.18 -9.13 -10.12
N SER A 46 7.40 -10.20 -9.98
CA SER A 46 5.95 -10.14 -10.10
C SER A 46 5.31 -10.04 -8.72
N PHE A 47 4.16 -9.39 -8.63
CA PHE A 47 3.41 -9.23 -7.40
C PHE A 47 2.01 -9.85 -7.53
N GLU A 48 1.58 -10.57 -6.51
CA GLU A 48 0.24 -11.10 -6.36
C GLU A 48 -0.56 -10.23 -5.40
N ARG A 49 -1.82 -9.97 -5.75
CA ARG A 49 -2.75 -9.24 -4.88
C ARG A 49 -3.46 -10.23 -3.97
N ILE A 50 -3.28 -10.05 -2.66
CA ILE A 50 -4.11 -10.68 -1.63
C ILE A 50 -5.22 -9.71 -1.25
N SER A 51 -6.46 -10.19 -1.21
CA SER A 51 -7.63 -9.42 -0.80
C SER A 51 -8.44 -10.19 0.25
N ALA A 52 -8.97 -9.48 1.24
CA ALA A 52 -9.82 -10.09 2.26
C ALA A 52 -10.93 -9.13 2.71
N ARG A 53 -12.07 -9.70 3.13
CA ARG A 53 -13.13 -8.97 3.84
C ARG A 53 -12.78 -8.87 5.32
N LEU A 54 -13.11 -7.74 5.92
CA LEU A 54 -12.83 -7.44 7.33
C LEU A 54 -14.14 -7.35 8.09
N PHE A 55 -14.24 -8.09 9.18
CA PHE A 55 -15.37 -8.09 10.11
C PHE A 55 -14.84 -8.48 11.52
N PRO A 56 -15.57 -8.17 12.60
CA PRO A 56 -15.10 -8.42 13.97
C PRO A 56 -14.63 -9.87 14.17
N GLY A 57 -13.44 -10.03 14.77
CA GLY A 57 -12.79 -11.34 14.93
C GLY A 57 -11.78 -11.68 13.83
N THR A 58 -11.75 -10.94 12.71
CA THR A 58 -10.74 -11.15 11.65
C THR A 58 -9.35 -10.75 12.15
N VAL A 59 -8.37 -11.62 11.93
CA VAL A 59 -6.93 -11.36 12.19
C VAL A 59 -6.20 -11.27 10.84
N ILE A 60 -5.37 -10.25 10.69
CA ILE A 60 -4.56 -10.03 9.49
C ILE A 60 -3.09 -9.92 9.91
N VAL A 61 -2.21 -10.57 9.18
CA VAL A 61 -0.76 -10.47 9.35
C VAL A 61 -0.22 -9.66 8.18
N ASN A 62 0.39 -8.51 8.48
CA ASN A 62 1.11 -7.69 7.50
C ASN A 62 2.60 -7.82 7.75
N PRO A 63 3.31 -8.61 6.92
CA PRO A 63 4.76 -8.74 7.05
C PRO A 63 5.46 -7.42 6.72
N ALA A 64 6.72 -7.30 7.16
CA ALA A 64 7.57 -6.19 6.76
C ALA A 64 7.75 -6.17 5.23
N GLY A 65 7.86 -4.97 4.66
CA GLY A 65 8.05 -4.75 3.22
C GLY A 65 6.83 -5.01 2.34
N HIS A 66 5.69 -5.45 2.90
CA HIS A 66 4.48 -5.73 2.12
C HIS A 66 3.54 -4.53 2.14
N PRO A 67 3.30 -3.87 0.99
CA PRO A 67 2.34 -2.79 0.89
C PRO A 67 0.92 -3.30 1.15
N TYR A 68 0.16 -2.57 1.96
CA TYR A 68 -1.23 -2.89 2.25
C TYR A 68 -2.09 -1.64 2.35
N VAL A 69 -3.39 -1.82 2.15
CA VAL A 69 -4.43 -0.78 2.30
C VAL A 69 -5.61 -1.36 3.07
N ASN A 70 -6.29 -0.54 3.87
CA ASN A 70 -7.54 -0.93 4.54
C ASN A 70 -8.65 0.05 4.18
N VAL A 71 -9.78 -0.46 3.74
CA VAL A 71 -10.93 0.33 3.31
C VAL A 71 -12.08 0.02 4.25
N ALA A 72 -12.53 1.01 5.01
CA ALA A 72 -13.79 0.90 5.74
C ALA A 72 -14.96 0.92 4.75
N GLU A 73 -16.02 0.15 5.03
CA GLU A 73 -17.23 0.18 4.20
C GLU A 73 -18.14 1.37 4.55
N ARG A 74 -19.25 1.14 5.27
CA ARG A 74 -20.27 2.18 5.56
C ARG A 74 -20.08 2.86 6.92
N ARG A 75 -19.41 2.19 7.86
CA ARG A 75 -19.18 2.64 9.23
C ARG A 75 -17.69 2.62 9.54
N SER A 76 -17.30 3.23 10.66
CA SER A 76 -15.91 3.19 11.12
C SER A 76 -15.42 1.75 11.30
N LEU A 77 -14.28 1.43 10.67
CA LEU A 77 -13.55 0.19 10.92
C LEU A 77 -12.51 0.44 12.03
N LYS A 78 -12.61 -0.29 13.15
CA LYS A 78 -11.69 -0.19 14.29
C LYS A 78 -10.77 -1.41 14.35
N LEU A 79 -9.47 -1.16 14.30
CA LEU A 79 -8.43 -2.18 14.27
C LEU A 79 -7.53 -2.06 15.52
N LEU A 80 -7.41 -3.12 16.30
CA LEU A 80 -6.37 -3.26 17.32
C LEU A 80 -5.10 -3.77 16.64
N CYS A 81 -3.99 -3.07 16.79
CA CYS A 81 -2.75 -3.36 16.06
C CYS A 81 -1.58 -3.65 16.99
N PHE A 82 -0.99 -4.85 16.91
CA PHE A 82 0.28 -5.19 17.56
C PHE A 82 1.42 -5.10 16.54
N HIS A 83 2.53 -4.47 16.93
CA HIS A 83 3.72 -4.39 16.09
C HIS A 83 4.83 -5.23 16.71
N ILE A 84 5.20 -6.30 16.03
CA ILE A 84 6.31 -7.18 16.38
C ILE A 84 7.57 -6.65 15.69
N ASN A 85 8.71 -6.67 16.39
CA ASN A 85 9.98 -6.09 15.91
C ASN A 85 9.85 -4.60 15.56
N ALA A 86 9.15 -3.84 16.41
CA ALA A 86 8.82 -2.44 16.16
C ALA A 86 10.00 -1.46 16.33
N ARG A 87 11.12 -1.89 16.93
CA ARG A 87 12.28 -1.02 17.14
C ARG A 87 12.83 -0.56 15.79
N ASN A 88 12.89 0.77 15.61
CA ASN A 88 13.30 1.42 14.35
C ASN A 88 12.46 0.99 13.14
N ASN A 89 11.20 0.58 13.35
CA ASN A 89 10.27 0.33 12.26
C ASN A 89 9.60 1.64 11.86
N GLU A 90 9.63 1.93 10.57
CA GLU A 90 8.98 3.09 9.97
C GLU A 90 7.81 2.63 9.10
N LYS A 91 6.79 3.47 9.01
CA LYS A 91 5.68 3.31 8.06
C LYS A 91 5.99 4.20 6.88
N VAL A 92 6.09 3.62 5.70
CA VAL A 92 6.44 4.34 4.47
C VAL A 92 5.17 4.47 3.61
N PRO A 93 4.56 5.67 3.53
CA PRO A 93 3.39 5.89 2.70
C PRO A 93 3.74 5.81 1.21
N LEU A 94 2.83 5.22 0.43
CA LEU A 94 2.92 5.16 -1.03
C LEU A 94 2.00 6.19 -1.71
N ALA A 95 1.17 6.89 -0.95
CA ALA A 95 0.29 7.95 -1.43
C ALA A 95 0.12 9.03 -0.35
N GLY A 96 -0.41 10.18 -0.76
CA GLY A 96 -0.62 11.34 0.11
C GLY A 96 0.60 12.24 0.23
N LYS A 97 0.50 13.22 1.13
CA LYS A 97 1.46 14.32 1.30
C LYS A 97 2.91 13.85 1.45
N ASN A 98 3.12 12.80 2.24
CA ASN A 98 4.45 12.30 2.63
C ASN A 98 4.76 10.96 1.96
N ASN A 99 4.31 10.78 0.72
CA ASN A 99 4.61 9.56 -0.03
C ASN A 99 6.10 9.47 -0.41
N VAL A 100 6.64 8.26 -0.46
CA VAL A 100 8.07 8.01 -0.70
C VAL A 100 8.56 8.57 -2.05
N PHE A 101 7.69 8.69 -3.04
CA PHE A 101 8.06 9.13 -4.39
C PHE A 101 8.39 10.63 -4.43
N MET A 102 7.83 11.44 -3.53
CA MET A 102 8.19 12.87 -3.40
C MET A 102 9.65 13.10 -2.98
N ASN A 103 10.35 12.06 -2.53
CA ASN A 103 11.76 12.13 -2.14
C ASN A 103 12.71 11.74 -3.28
N PHE A 104 12.18 11.35 -4.45
CA PHE A 104 13.03 11.00 -5.57
C PHE A 104 13.66 12.27 -6.14
N ASP A 105 14.94 12.17 -6.53
CA ASP A 105 15.53 13.21 -7.34
C ASP A 105 15.00 13.10 -8.79
N ARG A 106 15.25 14.15 -9.57
CA ARG A 106 14.77 14.25 -10.96
C ARG A 106 15.19 13.03 -11.81
N ILE A 107 16.41 12.54 -11.64
CA ILE A 107 16.94 11.43 -12.45
C ILE A 107 16.22 10.14 -12.06
N ALA A 108 16.01 9.92 -10.76
CA ALA A 108 15.29 8.77 -10.24
C ALA A 108 13.83 8.75 -10.70
N GLU A 109 13.13 9.89 -10.69
CA GLU A 109 11.75 10.00 -11.20
C GLU A 109 11.66 9.69 -12.69
N ASP A 110 12.52 10.31 -13.51
CA ASP A 110 12.53 10.15 -14.96
C ASP A 110 12.77 8.67 -15.36
N ILE A 111 13.69 7.98 -14.65
CA ILE A 111 13.99 6.56 -14.88
C ILE A 111 12.86 5.64 -14.37
N ALA A 112 12.30 5.93 -13.19
CA ALA A 112 11.33 5.03 -12.55
C ALA A 112 9.96 5.05 -13.24
N PHE A 113 9.50 6.21 -13.69
CA PHE A 113 8.15 6.38 -14.24
C PHE A 113 8.12 6.60 -15.75
N GLY A 114 9.24 7.01 -16.37
CA GLY A 114 9.30 7.30 -17.82
C GLY A 114 8.38 8.44 -18.29
N GLY A 115 7.77 9.17 -17.36
CA GLY A 115 6.88 10.32 -17.61
C GLY A 115 7.59 11.64 -17.36
N SER A 116 6.95 12.76 -17.69
CA SER A 116 7.53 14.06 -17.37
C SER A 116 7.42 14.32 -15.85
N ARG A 117 8.47 14.91 -15.25
CA ARG A 117 8.45 15.33 -13.84
C ARG A 117 7.17 16.08 -13.45
N LYS A 118 6.68 16.95 -14.33
CA LYS A 118 5.45 17.71 -14.09
C LYS A 118 4.24 16.80 -13.90
N ASP A 119 4.15 15.71 -14.65
CA ASP A 119 3.06 14.73 -14.52
C ASP A 119 3.19 13.93 -13.23
N VAL A 120 4.42 13.52 -12.87
CA VAL A 120 4.72 12.81 -11.62
C VAL A 120 4.35 13.67 -10.40
N GLU A 121 4.83 14.91 -10.36
CA GLU A 121 4.51 15.88 -9.30
C GLU A 121 3.01 16.21 -9.26
N GLN A 122 2.35 16.32 -10.42
CA GLN A 122 0.92 16.55 -10.47
C GLN A 122 0.13 15.37 -9.90
N VAL A 123 0.49 14.13 -10.24
CA VAL A 123 -0.18 12.93 -9.75
C VAL A 123 0.06 12.74 -8.26
N PHE A 124 1.30 12.73 -7.81
CA PHE A 124 1.63 12.49 -6.40
C PHE A 124 1.32 13.69 -5.50
N GLY A 125 1.29 14.91 -6.04
CA GLY A 125 0.92 16.14 -5.34
C GLY A 125 -0.60 16.39 -5.23
N SER A 126 -1.41 15.73 -6.05
CA SER A 126 -2.88 15.92 -6.09
C SER A 126 -3.60 15.59 -4.78
N ASN A 127 -3.00 14.77 -3.93
CA ASN A 127 -3.55 14.34 -2.64
C ASN A 127 -2.77 14.90 -1.43
N SER A 128 -2.16 16.08 -1.58
CA SER A 128 -1.26 16.69 -0.58
C SER A 128 -1.94 17.10 0.74
N ASP A 129 -3.27 17.15 0.80
CA ASP A 129 -4.01 17.41 2.04
C ASP A 129 -4.15 16.16 2.93
N ASN A 130 -4.00 14.97 2.35
CA ASN A 130 -4.19 13.69 3.04
C ASN A 130 -2.84 13.03 3.33
N GLU A 131 -2.61 12.59 4.56
CA GLU A 131 -1.37 11.88 4.92
C GLU A 131 -1.58 10.36 4.98
N LEU A 132 -2.44 9.88 5.89
CA LEU A 132 -2.67 8.45 6.10
C LEU A 132 -4.12 8.02 5.82
N PHE A 133 -5.06 8.96 5.86
CA PHE A 133 -6.47 8.69 5.66
C PHE A 133 -6.99 9.45 4.44
N PHE A 134 -7.70 8.72 3.59
CA PHE A 134 -8.22 9.19 2.31
C PHE A 134 -9.71 8.87 2.23
N LYS A 135 -10.44 9.55 1.34
CA LYS A 135 -11.81 9.13 0.99
C LYS A 135 -11.79 7.69 0.45
N GLY A 136 -12.81 6.92 0.79
CA GLY A 136 -12.93 5.55 0.26
C GLY A 136 -13.33 5.55 -1.22
N PRO A 137 -13.05 4.50 -2.00
CA PRO A 137 -13.42 4.41 -3.41
C PRO A 137 -14.93 4.54 -3.68
N ARG A 138 -15.79 4.21 -2.71
CA ARG A 138 -17.25 4.40 -2.80
C ARG A 138 -17.67 5.85 -2.57
N GLU A 139 -16.95 6.59 -1.74
CA GLU A 139 -17.24 7.99 -1.43
C GLU A 139 -16.75 8.92 -2.53
N GLU A 140 -15.62 8.60 -3.16
CA GLU A 140 -15.12 9.31 -4.33
C GLU A 140 -16.09 9.22 -5.51
N ARG A 141 -16.64 8.04 -5.81
CA ARG A 141 -17.63 7.89 -6.90
C ARG A 141 -18.88 8.73 -6.68
N ARG A 142 -19.33 8.87 -5.44
CA ARG A 142 -20.48 9.71 -5.07
C ARG A 142 -20.20 11.21 -5.10
N ALA A 143 -18.93 11.63 -5.11
CA ALA A 143 -18.56 13.04 -5.19
C ALA A 143 -18.45 13.55 -6.63
N VAL A 144 -18.48 12.62 -7.60
CA VAL A 144 -18.39 12.90 -9.05
C VAL A 144 -19.76 12.74 -9.74
N GLU A 145 -20.74 12.16 -9.04
CA GLU A 145 -22.17 12.11 -9.40
C GLU A 145 -22.91 13.34 -8.85
#